data_AF-A0A7W1N2R7-F1
#
_entry.id   AF-A0A7W1N2R7-F1
#
_cell.length_a   1.000
_cell.length_b   1.000
_cell.length_c   1.000
_cell.angle_alpha   90.00
_cell.angle_beta   90.00
_cell.angle_gamma   90.00
#
_symmetry.space_group_name_H-M   'P 1'
#
loop_
_entity.id
_entity.type
_entity.pdbx_description
1 polymer ?
#
loop_
_entity_poly.entity_id
_entity_poly.type
_entity_poly.pdbx_seq_one_letter_code
_entity_poly.pdbx_strand_id
1 'polypeptide(L)'
;MILRLSDHRDGVELGPGDHIVYDVEADEAHAGAASVEGRALVWELTEKPAGNWLLRCDRVDFPPGGVAYLHTHPGPGLRVLLHGRIRIDTEGASHEYGPFEWWYETGPDPVFATASEVEDTAFVRVLVLPRGWEGKRTISYVDPADEAKPKLQRARIYLEHGV
;
A
#
# COMPACT_ATOMS: atom_id res chain seq x y z
N MET A 1 2.38 -12.93 -8.74
CA MET A 1 1.95 -11.82 -7.86
C MET A 1 0.78 -12.33 -7.04
N ILE A 2 0.79 -12.18 -5.72
CA ILE A 2 -0.23 -12.76 -4.81
C ILE A 2 -1.51 -11.90 -4.71
N LEU A 3 -1.43 -10.65 -5.15
CA LEU A 3 -2.55 -9.72 -5.25
C LEU A 3 -2.84 -9.44 -6.74
N ARG A 4 -4.10 -9.22 -7.07
CA ARG A 4 -4.54 -8.59 -8.32
C ARG A 4 -5.22 -7.27 -8.00
N LEU A 5 -4.95 -6.24 -8.80
CA LEU A 5 -5.61 -4.93 -8.71
C LEU A 5 -6.62 -4.78 -9.85
N SER A 6 -7.80 -4.23 -9.55
CA SER A 6 -8.70 -3.64 -10.54
C SER A 6 -9.11 -2.21 -10.14
N ASP A 7 -9.11 -1.30 -11.12
CA ASP A 7 -9.54 0.10 -11.01
C ASP A 7 -10.95 0.23 -11.62
N HIS A 8 -11.95 0.39 -10.76
CA HIS A 8 -13.36 0.55 -11.13
C HIS A 8 -13.71 2.03 -11.08
N ARG A 9 -13.79 2.70 -12.23
CA ARG A 9 -13.96 4.16 -12.29
C ARG A 9 -15.38 4.67 -12.04
N ASP A 10 -16.37 3.79 -12.21
CA ASP A 10 -17.79 4.14 -12.24
C ASP A 10 -18.59 3.29 -11.23
N GLY A 11 -17.97 2.93 -10.11
CA GLY A 11 -18.57 2.10 -9.07
C GLY A 11 -18.27 0.60 -9.18
N VAL A 12 -18.48 -0.09 -8.06
CA VAL A 12 -18.38 -1.55 -7.97
C VAL A 12 -19.32 -2.08 -6.89
N GLU A 13 -19.95 -3.23 -7.14
CA GLU A 13 -20.65 -4.02 -6.13
C GLU A 13 -20.03 -5.42 -6.10
N LEU A 14 -19.51 -5.82 -4.95
CA LEU A 14 -18.87 -7.11 -4.75
C LEU A 14 -19.54 -7.89 -3.61
N GLY A 15 -19.71 -9.18 -3.83
CA GLY A 15 -20.10 -10.12 -2.77
C GLY A 15 -18.95 -10.45 -1.81
N PRO A 16 -19.15 -11.38 -0.86
CA PRO A 16 -18.08 -11.81 0.05
C PRO A 16 -16.86 -12.39 -0.69
N GLY A 17 -15.66 -12.17 -0.16
CA GLY A 17 -14.42 -12.76 -0.68
C GLY A 17 -13.17 -12.20 -0.01
N ASP A 18 -12.00 -12.75 -0.34
CA ASP A 18 -10.71 -12.29 0.17
C ASP A 18 -10.18 -11.11 -0.67
N HIS A 19 -10.91 -10.00 -0.63
CA HIS A 19 -10.53 -8.77 -1.30
C HIS A 19 -10.73 -7.55 -0.41
N ILE A 20 -9.95 -6.50 -0.71
CA ILE A 20 -10.11 -5.18 -0.14
C ILE A 20 -10.68 -4.26 -1.21
N VAL A 21 -11.71 -3.49 -0.85
CA VAL A 21 -12.26 -2.42 -1.68
C VAL A 21 -11.91 -1.09 -1.01
N TYR A 22 -11.27 -0.19 -1.74
CA TYR A 22 -11.01 1.18 -1.29
C TYR A 22 -11.84 2.15 -2.11
N ASP A 23 -12.72 2.89 -1.43
CA ASP A 23 -13.48 4.00 -1.98
C ASP A 23 -12.57 5.24 -2.02
N VAL A 24 -12.23 5.68 -3.23
CA VAL A 24 -11.26 6.77 -3.44
C VAL A 24 -11.83 8.11 -2.99
N GLU A 25 -13.12 8.36 -3.24
CA GLU A 25 -13.78 9.62 -2.89
C GLU A 25 -14.11 9.72 -1.40
N ALA A 26 -14.57 8.62 -0.80
CA ALA A 26 -14.88 8.58 0.63
C ALA A 26 -13.64 8.46 1.53
N ASP A 27 -12.49 8.05 0.97
CA ASP A 27 -11.27 7.72 1.72
C ASP A 27 -11.53 6.60 2.75
N GLU A 28 -12.26 5.56 2.34
CA GLU A 28 -12.66 4.42 3.18
C GLU A 28 -12.22 3.08 2.57
N ALA A 29 -11.98 2.08 3.42
CA ALA A 29 -11.70 0.72 2.97
C ALA A 29 -12.67 -0.29 3.59
N HIS A 30 -13.00 -1.31 2.81
CA HIS A 30 -13.88 -2.41 3.18
C HIS A 30 -13.20 -3.75 2.87
N ALA A 31 -13.49 -4.77 3.66
CA ALA A 31 -13.02 -6.14 3.42
C ALA A 31 -14.18 -7.04 3.03
N GLY A 32 -14.01 -7.80 1.95
CA GLY A 32 -15.07 -8.61 1.36
C GLY A 32 -16.20 -7.76 0.79
N ALA A 33 -17.44 -8.16 1.07
CA ALA A 33 -18.62 -7.56 0.43
C ALA A 33 -18.69 -6.05 0.65
N ALA A 34 -18.81 -5.31 -0.45
CA ALA A 34 -18.88 -3.85 -0.44
C ALA A 34 -19.59 -3.33 -1.70
N SER A 35 -20.15 -2.13 -1.60
CA SER A 35 -20.72 -1.40 -2.72
C SER A 35 -20.21 0.05 -2.66
N VAL A 36 -19.60 0.50 -3.74
CA VAL A 36 -19.04 1.84 -3.91
C VAL A 36 -19.65 2.43 -5.18
N GLU A 37 -20.21 3.64 -5.10
CA GLU A 37 -20.80 4.32 -6.26
C GLU A 37 -19.73 5.02 -7.13
N GLY A 38 -18.65 5.50 -6.49
CA GLY A 38 -17.55 6.23 -7.11
C GLY A 38 -16.40 5.35 -7.58
N ARG A 39 -15.20 5.91 -7.68
CA ARG A 39 -14.03 5.16 -8.08
C ARG A 39 -13.59 4.23 -6.96
N ALA A 40 -13.53 2.94 -7.25
CA ALA A 40 -13.09 1.91 -6.33
C ALA A 40 -11.80 1.25 -6.81
N LEU A 41 -10.83 1.13 -5.92
CA LEU A 41 -9.64 0.28 -6.12
C LEU A 41 -9.85 -1.04 -5.39
N VAL A 42 -9.73 -2.17 -6.10
CA VAL A 42 -9.99 -3.49 -5.53
C VAL A 42 -8.73 -4.33 -5.59
N TRP A 43 -8.28 -4.81 -4.42
CA TRP A 43 -7.20 -5.80 -4.30
C TRP A 43 -7.78 -7.17 -3.99
N GLU A 44 -7.66 -8.10 -4.93
CA GLU A 44 -8.07 -9.49 -4.77
C GLU A 44 -6.86 -10.36 -4.41
N LEU A 45 -6.98 -11.17 -3.35
CA LEU A 45 -6.00 -12.19 -3.01
C LEU A 45 -6.15 -13.37 -3.98
N THR A 46 -5.19 -13.55 -4.89
CA THR A 46 -5.26 -14.59 -5.93
C THR A 46 -4.74 -15.95 -5.48
N GLU A 47 -3.93 -15.97 -4.42
CA GLU A 47 -3.36 -17.18 -3.85
C GLU A 47 -3.31 -17.04 -2.33
N LYS A 48 -3.86 -18.02 -1.61
CA LYS A 48 -3.79 -18.03 -0.14
C LYS A 48 -2.46 -18.59 0.32
N PRO A 49 -1.65 -17.81 1.06
CA PRO A 49 -0.42 -18.34 1.65
C PRO A 49 -0.76 -19.35 2.75
N ALA A 50 0.11 -20.33 2.96
CA ALA A 50 -0.09 -21.32 4.02
C ALA A 50 0.04 -20.69 5.42
N GLY A 51 -0.84 -21.09 6.34
CA GLY A 51 -0.86 -20.59 7.72
C GLY A 51 -1.83 -19.42 7.92
N ASN A 52 -1.65 -18.67 9.01
CA ASN A 52 -2.54 -17.57 9.37
C ASN A 52 -1.97 -16.23 8.87
N TRP A 53 -2.72 -15.57 7.99
CA TRP A 53 -2.31 -14.31 7.37
C TRP A 53 -3.40 -13.25 7.53
N LEU A 54 -3.06 -12.02 7.16
CA LEU A 54 -4.01 -10.91 7.05
C LEU A 54 -3.72 -10.07 5.81
N LEU A 55 -4.78 -9.49 5.25
CA LEU A 55 -4.71 -8.35 4.35
C LEU A 55 -4.77 -7.08 5.19
N ARG A 56 -3.83 -6.15 4.98
CA ARG A 56 -3.87 -4.82 5.59
C ARG A 56 -3.96 -3.76 4.52
N CYS A 57 -4.94 -2.86 4.65
CA CYS A 57 -5.03 -1.66 3.83
C CYS A 57 -4.47 -0.45 4.58
N ASP A 58 -3.46 0.19 4.00
CA ASP A 58 -2.86 1.43 4.51
C ASP A 58 -2.96 2.55 3.46
N ARG A 59 -3.12 3.79 3.92
CA ARG A 59 -2.69 4.97 3.15
C ARG A 59 -1.42 5.55 3.76
N VAL A 60 -0.53 6.01 2.90
CA VAL A 60 0.69 6.71 3.29
C VAL A 60 0.74 8.06 2.61
N ASP A 61 0.78 9.12 3.40
CA ASP A 61 0.87 10.50 2.96
C ASP A 61 2.29 11.05 3.16
N PHE A 62 2.77 11.80 2.18
CA PHE A 62 4.05 12.50 2.18
C PHE A 62 3.80 13.99 1.95
N PRO A 63 4.35 14.89 2.79
CA PRO A 63 4.48 16.29 2.42
C PRO A 63 5.50 16.44 1.26
N PRO A 64 5.61 17.63 0.64
CA PRO A 64 6.57 17.86 -0.42
C PRO A 64 8.00 17.61 0.08
N GLY A 65 8.82 16.92 -0.72
CA GLY A 65 10.18 16.49 -0.40
C GLY A 65 10.25 15.34 0.61
N GLY A 66 9.11 14.69 0.93
CA GLY A 66 9.06 13.57 1.85
C GLY A 66 9.87 12.37 1.37
N VAL A 67 10.58 11.71 2.30
CA VAL A 67 11.46 10.56 2.01
C VAL A 67 11.08 9.37 2.89
N ALA A 68 10.94 8.19 2.29
CA ALA A 68 11.02 6.92 3.00
C ALA A 68 12.40 6.29 2.73
N TYR A 69 13.28 6.36 3.73
CA TYR A 69 14.64 5.82 3.65
C TYR A 69 14.65 4.32 3.40
N LEU A 70 15.80 3.78 3.00
CA LEU A 70 15.93 2.40 2.54
C LEU A 70 15.42 1.40 3.60
N HIS A 71 14.40 0.62 3.23
CA HIS A 71 13.70 -0.25 4.17
C HIS A 71 13.15 -1.51 3.51
N THR A 72 12.73 -2.46 4.33
CA THR A 72 12.04 -3.68 3.91
C THR A 72 10.67 -3.80 4.57
N HIS A 73 9.84 -4.69 4.02
CA HIS A 73 8.53 -5.04 4.53
C HIS A 73 8.46 -6.54 4.89
N PRO A 74 7.63 -6.90 5.89
CA PRO A 74 7.50 -8.30 6.35
C PRO A 74 6.69 -9.20 5.41
N GLY A 75 6.12 -8.65 4.35
CA GLY A 75 5.33 -9.38 3.37
C GLY A 75 5.10 -8.55 2.11
N PRO A 76 4.63 -9.20 1.04
CA PRO A 76 4.39 -8.54 -0.23
C PRO A 76 3.23 -7.55 -0.15
N GLY A 77 3.16 -6.64 -1.12
CA GLY A 77 1.95 -5.89 -1.36
C GLY A 77 1.95 -5.07 -2.63
N LEU A 78 0.78 -4.54 -2.94
CA LEU A 78 0.53 -3.76 -4.15
C LEU A 78 0.06 -2.37 -3.73
N ARG A 79 0.65 -1.33 -4.32
CA ARG A 79 0.43 0.08 -4.02
C ARG A 79 -0.17 0.77 -5.22
N VAL A 80 -0.99 1.78 -5.00
CA VAL A 80 -1.56 2.66 -6.03
C VAL A 80 -1.39 4.10 -5.56
N LEU A 81 -0.77 4.94 -6.39
CA LEU A 81 -0.68 6.37 -6.09
C LEU A 81 -2.06 7.01 -6.24
N LEU A 82 -2.49 7.81 -5.27
CA LEU A 82 -3.76 8.55 -5.34
C LEU A 82 -3.57 9.92 -6.00
N HIS A 83 -2.53 10.64 -5.59
CA HIS A 83 -2.15 11.95 -6.13
C HIS A 83 -0.66 12.23 -5.92
N GLY A 84 -0.15 13.26 -6.60
CA GLY A 84 1.24 13.68 -6.54
C GLY A 84 2.16 12.90 -7.48
N ARG A 85 3.41 12.71 -7.05
CA ARG A 85 4.44 11.90 -7.73
C ARG A 85 5.29 11.19 -6.70
N ILE A 86 5.67 9.96 -7.00
CA ILE A 86 6.63 9.22 -6.18
C ILE A 86 7.64 8.52 -7.05
N ARG A 87 8.91 8.57 -6.66
CA ARG A 87 9.98 7.77 -7.24
C ARG A 87 10.31 6.63 -6.28
N ILE A 88 10.37 5.42 -6.82
CA ILE A 88 10.68 4.19 -6.09
C ILE A 88 11.98 3.62 -6.64
N ASP A 89 12.96 3.45 -5.75
CA ASP A 89 14.24 2.82 -6.04
C ASP A 89 14.27 1.44 -5.37
N THR A 90 14.36 0.38 -6.16
CA THR A 90 14.43 -1.01 -5.67
C THR A 90 15.12 -1.91 -6.70
N GLU A 91 15.79 -2.97 -6.25
CA GLU A 91 16.48 -3.94 -7.11
C GLU A 91 17.43 -3.31 -8.17
N GLY A 92 18.01 -2.15 -7.87
CA GLY A 92 18.91 -1.43 -8.79
C GLY A 92 18.21 -0.66 -9.91
N ALA A 93 16.88 -0.59 -9.91
CA ALA A 93 16.08 0.20 -10.83
C ALA A 93 15.38 1.36 -10.11
N SER A 94 15.07 2.41 -10.86
CA SER A 94 14.34 3.59 -10.40
C SER A 94 13.15 3.83 -11.31
N HIS A 95 11.96 3.99 -10.73
CA HIS A 95 10.72 4.22 -11.46
C HIS A 95 9.94 5.35 -10.82
N GLU A 96 9.39 6.24 -11.64
CA GLU A 96 8.46 7.28 -11.20
C GLU A 96 7.02 6.84 -11.46
N TYR A 97 6.14 7.14 -10.53
CA TYR A 97 4.72 6.86 -10.61
C TYR A 97 3.91 8.15 -10.46
N GLY A 98 2.85 8.25 -11.25
CA GLY A 98 1.81 9.26 -11.20
C GLY A 98 0.46 8.72 -10.70
N PRO A 99 -0.56 9.59 -10.64
CA PRO A 99 -1.86 9.24 -10.08
C PRO A 99 -2.49 8.02 -10.76
N PHE A 100 -2.96 7.09 -9.93
CA PHE A 100 -3.54 5.79 -10.25
C PHE A 100 -2.61 4.80 -10.97
N GLU A 101 -1.32 5.11 -11.08
CA GLU A 101 -0.31 4.12 -11.41
C GLU A 101 0.00 3.27 -10.16
N TRP A 102 0.38 2.02 -10.40
CA TRP A 102 0.55 1.03 -9.36
C TRP A 102 1.92 0.36 -9.45
N TRP A 103 2.39 -0.13 -8.31
CA TRP A 103 3.59 -0.93 -8.24
C TRP A 103 3.46 -2.03 -7.19
N TYR A 104 4.24 -3.09 -7.37
CA TYR A 104 4.27 -4.24 -6.50
C TYR A 104 5.64 -4.36 -5.83
N GLU A 105 5.62 -4.64 -4.54
CA GLU A 105 6.82 -4.95 -3.76
C GLU A 105 6.66 -6.35 -3.18
N THR A 106 7.70 -7.18 -3.33
CA THR A 106 7.75 -8.56 -2.83
C THR A 106 7.80 -8.61 -1.30
N GLY A 107 8.30 -7.55 -0.66
CA GLY A 107 8.43 -7.39 0.79
C GLY A 107 9.89 -7.39 1.24
N PRO A 108 10.64 -8.50 1.09
CA PRO A 108 12.02 -8.62 1.55
C PRO A 108 13.01 -7.71 0.81
N ASP A 109 12.72 -7.36 -0.45
CA ASP A 109 13.61 -6.55 -1.26
C ASP A 109 13.63 -5.09 -0.75
N PRO A 110 14.82 -4.50 -0.49
CA PRO A 110 14.92 -3.14 -0.02
C PRO A 110 14.30 -2.13 -1.00
N VAL A 111 13.56 -1.17 -0.46
CA VAL A 111 12.92 -0.10 -1.20
C VAL A 111 13.25 1.26 -0.57
N PHE A 112 13.54 2.22 -1.43
CA PHE A 112 13.67 3.63 -1.07
C PHE A 112 12.66 4.43 -1.88
N ALA A 113 12.04 5.45 -1.26
CA ALA A 113 11.06 6.28 -1.92
C ALA A 113 11.24 7.76 -1.64
N THR A 114 11.06 8.58 -2.69
CA THR A 114 11.03 10.05 -2.60
C THR A 114 9.74 10.56 -3.22
N ALA A 115 8.99 11.35 -2.47
CA ALA A 115 7.81 12.07 -2.94
C ALA A 115 8.19 13.30 -3.77
N SER A 116 7.20 13.90 -4.42
CA SER A 116 7.36 15.17 -5.14
C SER A 116 7.92 16.28 -4.25
N GLU A 117 8.80 17.12 -4.78
CA GLU A 117 9.35 18.29 -4.07
C GLU A 117 8.35 19.46 -3.94
N VAL A 118 7.26 19.45 -4.72
CA VAL A 118 6.38 20.63 -4.89
C VAL A 118 4.91 20.39 -4.54
N GLU A 119 4.49 19.15 -4.32
CA GLU A 119 3.09 18.81 -4.02
C GLU A 119 2.99 17.63 -3.04
N ASP A 120 1.90 17.59 -2.28
CA ASP A 120 1.59 16.45 -1.42
C ASP A 120 1.40 15.19 -2.25
N THR A 121 1.92 14.08 -1.75
CA THR A 121 1.87 12.77 -2.42
C THR A 121 1.23 11.76 -1.48
N ALA A 122 0.26 10.99 -1.98
CA ALA A 122 -0.33 9.92 -1.21
C ALA A 122 -0.50 8.67 -2.05
N PHE A 123 -0.28 7.51 -1.45
CA PHE A 123 -0.65 6.23 -2.03
C PHE A 123 -1.45 5.41 -1.03
N VAL A 124 -2.30 4.53 -1.57
CA VAL A 124 -2.95 3.46 -0.83
C VAL A 124 -2.27 2.14 -1.19
N ARG A 125 -2.23 1.21 -0.25
CA ARG A 125 -1.64 -0.11 -0.47
C ARG A 125 -2.39 -1.19 0.27
N VAL A 126 -2.31 -2.40 -0.28
CA VAL A 126 -2.66 -3.62 0.44
C VAL A 126 -1.41 -4.49 0.61
N LEU A 127 -1.14 -4.88 1.85
CA LEU A 127 -0.08 -5.81 2.24
C LEU A 127 -0.70 -7.17 2.59
N VAL A 128 -0.02 -8.25 2.20
CA VAL A 128 -0.32 -9.61 2.67
C VAL A 128 0.71 -9.95 3.75
N LEU A 129 0.27 -10.05 4.99
CA LEU A 129 1.14 -10.10 6.17
C LEU A 129 0.89 -11.36 7.00
N PRO A 130 1.93 -11.96 7.62
CA PRO A 130 1.71 -12.98 8.63
C PRO A 130 0.87 -12.40 9.78
N ARG A 131 -0.06 -13.18 10.33
CA ARG A 131 -1.00 -12.69 11.37
C ARG A 131 -0.31 -12.02 12.56
N GLY A 132 0.91 -12.44 12.90
CA GLY A 132 1.71 -11.85 13.97
C GLY A 132 2.12 -10.38 13.74
N TRP A 133 1.84 -9.78 12.58
CA TRP A 133 2.08 -8.36 12.30
C TRP A 133 0.89 -7.46 12.57
N GLU A 134 -0.28 -7.99 12.96
CA GLU A 134 -1.48 -7.22 13.30
C GLU A 134 -1.16 -6.05 14.24
N GLY A 135 -1.63 -4.85 13.90
CA GLY A 135 -1.37 -3.59 14.62
C GLY A 135 0.08 -3.09 14.64
N LYS A 136 1.06 -3.81 14.08
CA LYS A 136 2.48 -3.44 14.11
C LYS A 136 2.90 -2.59 12.94
N ARG A 137 3.92 -1.75 13.13
CA ARG A 137 4.60 -1.04 12.05
C ARG A 137 5.25 -2.05 11.08
N THR A 138 5.05 -1.89 9.77
CA THR A 138 5.53 -2.83 8.73
C THR A 138 6.82 -2.38 8.04
N ILE A 139 7.53 -1.40 8.59
CA ILE A 139 8.80 -0.90 8.05
C ILE A 139 9.97 -1.28 8.98
N SER A 140 11.00 -1.86 8.38
CA SER A 140 12.30 -2.15 8.99
C SER A 140 13.40 -1.49 8.16
N TYR A 141 14.17 -0.57 8.75
CA TYR A 141 15.25 0.12 8.03
C TYR A 141 16.46 -0.79 7.84
N VAL A 142 17.10 -0.66 6.67
CA VAL A 142 18.33 -1.41 6.35
C VAL A 142 19.52 -0.84 7.13
N ASP A 143 19.67 0.48 7.13
CA ASP A 143 20.61 1.18 8.01
C ASP A 143 19.89 1.56 9.32
N PRO A 144 20.31 1.03 10.49
CA PRO A 144 19.73 1.43 11.77
C PRO A 144 19.79 2.94 12.04
N ALA A 145 20.75 3.67 11.45
CA ALA A 145 20.84 5.12 11.59
C ALA A 145 19.64 5.86 10.97
N ASP A 146 18.96 5.26 10.00
CA ASP A 146 17.76 5.84 9.37
C ASP A 146 16.56 5.89 10.34
N GLU A 147 16.56 5.06 11.39
CA GLU A 147 15.54 5.12 12.44
C GLU A 147 15.60 6.44 13.21
N ALA A 148 16.76 7.11 13.27
CA ALA A 148 16.87 8.41 13.94
C ALA A 148 16.47 9.59 13.04
N LYS A 149 16.35 9.38 11.72
CA LYS A 149 16.04 10.45 10.77
C LYS A 149 14.58 10.90 10.88
N PRO A 150 14.26 12.17 10.55
CA PRO A 150 12.89 12.64 10.51
C PRO A 150 12.06 11.79 9.55
N LYS A 151 10.95 11.23 10.06
CA LYS A 151 9.95 10.52 9.25
C LYS A 151 8.79 11.46 9.02
N LEU A 152 8.74 12.06 7.84
CA LEU A 152 7.69 13.01 7.48
C LEU A 152 6.45 12.31 6.94
N GLN A 153 6.61 11.08 6.43
CA GLN A 153 5.52 10.26 5.97
C GLN A 153 4.61 9.82 7.11
N ARG A 154 3.30 9.81 6.85
CA ARG A 154 2.28 9.41 7.82
C ARG A 154 1.51 8.23 7.27
N ALA A 155 1.54 7.11 8.01
CA ALA A 155 0.75 5.94 7.66
C ALA A 155 -0.55 5.92 8.47
N ARG A 156 -1.68 5.72 7.78
CA ARG A 156 -2.98 5.41 8.37
C ARG A 156 -3.36 3.98 7.98
N ILE A 157 -3.63 3.14 8.97
CA ILE A 157 -4.23 1.82 8.76
C ILE A 157 -5.74 2.03 8.67
N TYR A 158 -6.39 1.61 7.58
CA TYR A 158 -7.86 1.59 7.50
C TYR A 158 -8.43 0.34 8.12
N LEU A 159 -7.89 -0.82 7.74
CA LEU A 159 -8.38 -2.10 8.21
C LEU A 159 -7.33 -3.20 8.14
N GLU A 160 -7.60 -4.25 8.91
CA GLU A 160 -6.89 -5.53 8.85
C GLU A 160 -7.91 -6.67 8.79
N HIS A 161 -7.77 -7.55 7.82
CA HIS A 161 -8.70 -8.64 7.56
C HIS A 161 -7.94 -9.97 7.55
N GLY A 162 -8.32 -10.91 8.42
CA GLY A 162 -7.71 -12.25 8.43
C GLY A 162 -8.17 -13.07 7.23
N VAL A 163 -7.26 -13.80 6.59
CA VAL A 163 -7.49 -14.60 5.38
C VAL A 163 -6.94 -16.01 5.46
#